data_AF-A0A426WYP1-F1
#
_entry.id   AF-A0A426WYP1-F1
#
_cell.length_a   1.000
_cell.length_b   1.000
_cell.length_c   1.000
_cell.angle_alpha   90.00
_cell.angle_beta   90.00
_cell.angle_gamma   90.00
#
_symmetry.space_group_name_H-M   'P 1'
#
loop_
_entity.id
_entity.type
_entity.pdbx_description
1 polymer ?
#
loop_
_entity_poly.entity_id
_entity_poly.type
_entity_poly.pdbx_seq_one_letter_code
_entity_poly.pdbx_strand_id
1 'polypeptide(L)' 'MEFASRDVGAWSESLSAYEGRLALLRKPDLLPLDAFYRAELPVLLRRRDPRPFLTKPELRRLMQWKLSRGKWRF' A
#
# COMPACT_ATOMS: atom_id res chain seq x y z
N MET A 1 -3.81 17.18 -15.91
CA MET A 1 -2.90 16.82 -14.79
C MET A 1 -1.55 16.51 -15.41
N GLU A 2 -0.55 17.38 -15.25
CA GLU A 2 0.81 17.12 -15.73
C GLU A 2 1.57 16.36 -14.65
N PHE A 3 2.10 15.19 -15.01
CA PHE A 3 2.97 14.41 -14.13
C PHE A 3 4.39 14.97 -14.18
N ALA A 4 5.10 14.90 -13.05
CA ALA A 4 6.49 15.34 -12.94
C ALA A 4 7.46 14.54 -13.85
N SER A 5 7.06 13.35 -14.31
CA SER A 5 7.79 12.57 -15.30
C SER A 5 6.82 11.72 -16.12
N ARG A 6 7.09 11.59 -17.42
CA ARG A 6 6.41 10.66 -18.35
C ARG A 6 7.27 9.45 -18.72
N ASP A 7 8.46 9.35 -18.14
CA ASP A 7 9.37 8.23 -18.39
C ASP A 7 8.90 6.97 -17.65
N VAL A 8 8.33 6.03 -18.40
CA VAL A 8 7.85 4.75 -17.88
C VAL A 8 8.97 3.94 -17.21
N GLY A 9 10.20 4.01 -17.74
CA GLY A 9 11.34 3.27 -17.19
C GLY A 9 11.68 3.73 -15.78
N ALA A 10 11.77 5.04 -15.57
CA ALA A 10 11.99 5.63 -14.25
C ALA A 10 10.87 5.29 -13.25
N TRP A 11 9.61 5.24 -13.70
CA TRP A 11 8.48 4.82 -12.86
C TRP A 11 8.57 3.34 -12.48
N SER A 12 8.87 2.46 -13.43
CA SER A 12 9.05 1.03 -13.17
C SER A 12 10.18 0.76 -12.20
N GLU A 13 11.34 1.39 -12.39
CA GLU A 13 12.48 1.24 -11.49
C GLU A 13 12.15 1.71 -10.07
N SER A 14 11.50 2.87 -9.94
CA SER A 14 11.11 3.39 -8.63
C SER A 14 10.10 2.50 -7.93
N LEU A 15 9.19 1.89 -8.69
CA LEU A 15 8.22 0.92 -8.17
C LEU A 15 8.89 -0.37 -7.70
N SER A 16 9.85 -0.90 -8.47
CA SER A 16 10.61 -2.11 -8.10
C SER A 16 11.47 -1.89 -6.85
N ALA A 17 12.03 -0.70 -6.67
CA ALA A 17 12.83 -0.36 -5.50
C ALA A 17 11.98 -0.08 -4.23
N TYR A 18 10.65 0.04 -4.34
CA TYR A 18 9.78 0.48 -3.26
C TYR A 18 9.83 -0.44 -2.03
N GLU A 19 9.76 -1.76 -2.22
CA GLU A 19 9.81 -2.71 -1.09
C GLU A 19 11.15 -2.63 -0.35
N GLY A 20 12.25 -2.49 -1.09
CA GLY A 20 13.58 -2.28 -0.52
C GLY A 20 13.64 -0.99 0.31
N ARG A 21 13.11 0.12 -0.22
CA ARG A 21 13.02 1.40 0.53
C ARG A 21 12.14 1.29 1.77
N LEU A 22 11.06 0.52 1.69
CA LEU A 22 10.16 0.28 2.83
C LEU A 22 10.85 -0.54 3.93
N ALA A 23 11.64 -1.55 3.55
CA ALA A 23 12.43 -2.36 4.49
C ALA A 23 13.48 -1.51 5.24
N LEU A 24 14.06 -0.51 4.59
CA LEU A 24 15.02 0.42 5.20
C LEU A 24 14.40 1.29 6.32
N LEU A 25 13.07 1.44 6.40
CA LEU A 25 12.42 2.18 7.47
C LEU A 25 12.49 1.49 8.85
N ARG A 26 13.04 0.27 8.92
CA ARG A 26 13.19 -0.53 10.15
C ARG A 26 11.89 -0.67 10.95
N LYS A 27 10.75 -0.72 10.24
CA LYS A 27 9.41 -0.96 10.79
C LYS A 27 8.93 -2.34 10.34
N PRO A 28 9.25 -3.42 11.09
CA PRO A 28 9.00 -4.79 10.64
C PRO A 28 7.51 -5.07 10.37
N ASP A 29 6.61 -4.48 11.16
CA ASP A 29 5.16 -4.65 10.98
C ASP A 29 4.62 -3.93 9.73
N LEU A 30 5.35 -2.94 9.19
CA LEU A 30 4.88 -2.15 8.06
C LEU A 30 4.93 -2.93 6.75
N LEU A 31 5.94 -3.78 6.54
CA LEU A 31 6.06 -4.61 5.34
C LEU A 31 4.84 -5.52 5.10
N PRO A 32 4.41 -6.38 6.05
CA PRO A 32 3.24 -7.24 5.86
C PRO A 32 1.93 -6.45 5.82
N LEU A 33 1.85 -5.31 6.51
CA LEU A 33 0.68 -4.41 6.43
C LEU A 33 0.57 -3.74 5.04
N ASP A 34 1.70 -3.37 4.45
CA ASP A 34 1.75 -2.74 3.13
C ASP A 34 1.48 -3.74 2.00
N ALA A 35 2.00 -4.96 2.11
CA ALA A 35 1.68 -6.07 1.22
C ALA A 35 0.17 -6.38 1.23
N PHE A 36 -0.44 -6.43 2.42
CA PHE A 36 -1.89 -6.58 2.55
C PHE A 36 -2.65 -5.45 1.83
N TYR A 37 -2.27 -4.20 2.06
CA TYR A 37 -2.93 -3.04 1.46
C TYR A 37 -2.80 -3.03 -0.08
N ARG A 38 -1.62 -3.32 -0.62
CA ARG A 38 -1.32 -3.19 -2.06
C ARG A 38 -1.75 -4.41 -2.89
N ALA A 39 -1.61 -5.62 -2.36
CA ALA A 39 -1.79 -6.86 -3.12
C ALA A 39 -3.05 -7.64 -2.71
N GLU A 40 -3.28 -7.83 -1.41
CA GLU A 40 -4.36 -8.69 -0.92
C GLU A 40 -5.72 -7.98 -0.94
N LEU A 41 -5.80 -6.77 -0.36
CA LEU A 41 -7.04 -6.05 -0.16
C LEU A 41 -7.79 -5.74 -1.48
N PRO A 42 -7.13 -5.28 -2.57
CA PRO A 42 -7.82 -5.05 -3.83
C PRO A 42 -8.39 -6.34 -4.43
N VAL A 43 -7.71 -7.47 -4.27
CA VAL A 43 -8.21 -8.79 -4.74
C VAL A 43 -9.44 -9.19 -3.93
N LEU A 44 -9.41 -9.02 -2.61
CA LEU A 44 -10.54 -9.35 -1.73
C LEU A 44 -11.78 -8.50 -2.04
N LEU A 45 -11.60 -7.21 -2.29
CA LEU A 45 -12.70 -6.30 -2.66
C LEU A 45 -13.29 -6.67 -4.02
N ARG A 46 -12.45 -6.95 -5.04
CA ARG A 46 -12.93 -7.36 -6.37
C ARG A 46 -13.72 -8.67 -6.35
N ARG A 47 -13.40 -9.60 -5.45
CA ARG A 47 -14.18 -10.84 -5.28
C ARG A 47 -15.59 -10.61 -4.73
N ARG A 48 -15.92 -9.42 -4.25
CA ARG A 48 -17.22 -9.07 -3.64
C ARG A 48 -18.09 -8.20 -4.56
N ASP A 49 -17.78 -8.16 -5.85
CA ASP A 49 -18.59 -7.49 -6.86
C ASP A 49 -20.01 -8.12 -6.91
N PRO A 50 -21.10 -7.34 -7.12
CA PRO A 50 -21.19 -5.92 -7.46
C PRO A 50 -21.07 -4.93 -6.28
N ARG A 51 -20.99 -5.43 -5.04
CA ARG A 51 -21.06 -4.60 -3.83
C ARG A 51 -19.84 -4.82 -2.94
N PRO A 52 -18.67 -4.27 -3.30
CA PRO A 52 -17.46 -4.41 -2.50
C PRO A 52 -17.66 -3.78 -1.11
N PHE A 53 -17.26 -4.51 -0.07
CA PHE A 53 -17.31 -4.03 1.31
C PHE A 53 -16.07 -4.45 2.09
N LEU A 54 -15.76 -3.68 3.13
CA LEU A 54 -14.73 -4.02 4.11
C LEU A 54 -15.37 -4.71 5.31
N THR A 55 -14.81 -5.85 5.69
CA THR A 55 -15.15 -6.49 6.96
C THR A 55 -14.47 -5.76 8.12
N LYS A 56 -14.97 -5.94 9.35
CA LYS A 56 -14.34 -5.34 10.55
C LYS A 56 -12.87 -5.75 10.71
N PRO A 57 -12.45 -7.02 10.51
CA PRO A 57 -11.04 -7.40 10.58
C PRO A 57 -10.17 -6.71 9.53
N GLU A 58 -10.64 -6.60 8.29
CA GLU A 58 -9.91 -5.89 7.22
C GLU A 58 -9.78 -4.40 7.51
N LEU A 59 -10.85 -3.78 8.01
CA LEU A 59 -10.81 -2.39 8.44
C LEU A 59 -9.80 -2.18 9.57
N ARG A 60 -9.73 -3.08 10.56
CA ARG A 60 -8.72 -3.03 11.62
C ARG A 60 -7.30 -3.12 11.06
N ARG A 61 -7.04 -4.06 10.14
CA ARG A 61 -5.72 -4.23 9.50
C ARG A 61 -5.35 -3.03 8.64
N LEU A 62 -6.31 -2.46 7.91
CA LEU A 62 -6.14 -1.21 7.15
C LEU A 62 -5.82 -0.03 8.06
N MET A 63 -6.49 0.07 9.21
CA MET A 63 -6.21 1.10 10.20
C MET A 63 -4.81 0.95 10.81
N GLN A 64 -4.38 -0.28 11.10
CA GLN A 64 -3.01 -0.56 11.53
C GLN A 64 -2.00 -0.09 10.49
N TRP A 65 -2.17 -0.45 9.21
CA TRP A 65 -1.32 0.03 8.11
C TRP A 65 -1.23 1.57 8.09
N LYS A 66 -2.37 2.24 8.15
CA LYS A 66 -2.45 3.71 8.10
C LYS A 66 -1.72 4.36 9.26
N LEU A 67 -1.84 3.82 10.47
CA LEU A 67 -1.19 4.36 11.67
C LEU A 67 0.32 4.04 11.69
N SER A 68 0.73 2.86 11.21
CA SER A 68 2.14 2.42 11.16
C SER A 68 3.00 3.26 10.20
N ARG A 69 2.40 3.78 9.13
CA ARG A 69 3.05 4.76 8.21
C ARG A 69 3.48 6.04 8.93
N GLY A 70 2.87 6.36 10.08
CA GLY A 70 3.13 7.58 10.85
C GLY A 70 2.35 8.79 10.34
N LYS A 71 2.36 9.89 11.12
CA LYS A 71 1.86 11.18 10.63
C LYS A 71 2.74 11.62 9.46
N TRP A 72 2.13 11.90 8.32
CA TRP A 72 2.78 12.67 7.28
C TRP A 72 3.11 14.05 7.86
N ARG A 73 4.36 14.23 8.28
CA ARG A 73 4.88 15.52 8.73
C ARG A 73 5.56 16.12 7.49
N PHE A 74 4.75 16.81 6.69
CA PHE A 74 5.29 17.89 5.86
C PHE A 74 5.45 19.12 6.74
#